data_AF-A0A9X9F4Y7-F1
#
_entry.id   AF-A0A9X9F4Y7-F1
#
_cell.length_a   1.000
_cell.length_b   1.000
_cell.length_c   1.000
_cell.angle_alpha   90.00
_cell.angle_beta   90.00
_cell.angle_gamma   90.00
#
_symmetry.space_group_name_H-M   'P 1'
#
loop_
_entity.id
_entity.type
_entity.pdbx_description
1 polymer ?
#
loop_
_entity_poly.entity_id
_entity_poly.type
_entity_poly.pdbx_seq_one_letter_code
_entity_poly.pdbx_strand_id
1 'polypeptide(L)'
;MIILNLSNLVKKDIYILVLMILTVPLVGEIKSFPLNETFRMSFGAPTFFFFLLLFRRIPAFLPGFLTAIVVVVFRISMDVIIKGNMDWLAAFHTHYPSFFFYFTYSYLFHLAKIKRFYHQPLMIGFMGCMIEILSDCVELMLQYFV
;
A
#
# COMPACT_ATOMS: atom_id res chain seq x y z
N MET A 1 -11.25 -6.89 33.07
CA MET A 1 -12.06 -7.41 31.95
C MET A 1 -12.52 -6.21 31.11
N ILE A 2 -11.77 -5.84 30.07
CA ILE A 2 -12.04 -4.61 29.30
C ILE A 2 -13.09 -4.96 28.24
N ILE A 3 -14.36 -4.59 28.50
CA ILE A 3 -15.42 -4.58 27.49
C ILE A 3 -15.14 -3.38 26.59
N LEU A 4 -14.20 -3.56 25.66
CA LEU A 4 -13.97 -2.61 24.58
C LEU A 4 -15.21 -2.66 23.68
N ASN A 5 -16.04 -1.62 23.78
CA ASN A 5 -17.28 -1.48 23.05
C ASN A 5 -17.02 -1.71 21.56
N LEU A 6 -17.66 -2.74 20.98
CA LEU A 6 -17.37 -3.23 19.63
C LEU A 6 -17.46 -2.10 18.58
N SER A 7 -18.39 -1.17 18.80
CA SER A 7 -18.59 0.04 17.99
C SER A 7 -17.37 0.95 17.96
N ASN A 8 -16.63 1.09 19.07
CA ASN A 8 -15.45 1.95 19.16
C ASN A 8 -14.25 1.37 18.41
N LEU A 9 -14.12 0.04 18.38
CA LEU A 9 -13.07 -0.63 17.62
C LEU A 9 -13.28 -0.48 16.11
N VAL A 10 -14.52 -0.63 15.64
CA VAL A 10 -14.85 -0.44 14.21
C VAL A 10 -14.66 1.02 13.80
N LYS A 11 -15.11 1.98 14.63
CA LYS A 11 -14.84 3.41 14.40
C LYS A 11 -13.35 3.68 14.26
N LYS A 12 -12.53 3.14 15.17
CA LYS A 12 -11.07 3.28 15.12
C LYS A 12 -10.47 2.70 13.83
N ASP A 13 -10.88 1.50 13.42
CA ASP A 13 -10.39 0.89 12.18
C ASP A 13 -10.78 1.75 10.96
N ILE A 14 -11.96 2.39 10.94
CA ILE A 14 -12.35 3.34 9.89
C ILE A 14 -11.45 4.59 9.89
N TYR A 15 -11.14 5.17 11.06
CA TYR A 15 -10.21 6.30 11.15
C TYR A 15 -8.82 5.92 10.61
N ILE A 16 -8.33 4.72 10.95
CA ILE A 16 -7.04 4.20 10.43
C ILE A 16 -7.10 4.05 8.91
N LEU A 17 -8.21 3.54 8.36
CA LEU A 17 -8.42 3.40 6.92
C LEU A 17 -8.39 4.74 6.19
N VAL A 18 -9.10 5.74 6.69
CA VAL A 18 -9.11 7.09 6.09
C VAL A 18 -7.71 7.67 6.10
N LEU A 19 -6.99 7.54 7.23
CA LEU A 19 -5.64 8.06 7.36
C LEU A 19 -4.69 7.33 6.40
N MET A 20 -4.74 6.00 6.34
CA MET A 20 -3.95 5.17 5.44
C MET A 20 -4.15 5.58 3.97
N ILE A 21 -5.41 5.75 3.53
CA ILE A 21 -5.75 6.11 2.17
C ILE A 21 -5.22 7.50 1.78
N LEU A 22 -5.14 8.44 2.71
CA LEU A 22 -4.59 9.77 2.45
C LEU A 22 -3.06 9.77 2.50
N THR A 23 -2.46 9.13 3.50
CA THR A 23 -1.01 9.20 3.72
C THR A 23 -0.22 8.31 2.77
N VAL A 24 -0.73 7.12 2.41
CA VAL A 24 0.03 6.17 1.57
C VAL A 24 0.32 6.74 0.18
N PRO A 25 -0.63 7.32 -0.57
CA PRO A 25 -0.33 7.97 -1.84
C PRO A 25 0.64 9.16 -1.69
N LEU A 26 0.43 10.00 -0.67
CA LEU A 26 1.27 11.18 -0.42
C LEU A 26 2.72 10.79 -0.13
N VAL A 27 2.93 9.86 0.81
CA VAL A 27 4.28 9.38 1.18
C VAL A 27 4.88 8.54 0.06
N GLY A 28 4.05 7.81 -0.69
CA GLY A 28 4.48 7.04 -1.86
C GLY A 28 4.90 7.89 -3.06
N GLU A 29 4.63 9.21 -3.06
CA GLU A 29 5.21 10.16 -4.01
C GLU A 29 6.52 10.78 -3.53
N ILE A 30 6.83 10.71 -2.23
CA ILE A 30 8.08 11.21 -1.68
C ILE A 30 9.22 10.31 -2.17
N LYS A 31 9.82 10.70 -3.30
CA LYS A 31 10.97 10.02 -3.90
C LYS A 31 12.19 10.30 -3.03
N SER A 32 12.63 9.28 -2.32
CA SER A 32 13.86 9.35 -1.53
C SER A 32 14.98 8.67 -2.29
N PHE A 33 16.05 9.42 -2.55
CA PHE A 33 17.25 8.97 -3.26
C PHE A 33 18.42 8.86 -2.26
N PRO A 34 18.50 7.80 -1.44
CA PRO A 34 19.50 7.72 -0.39
C PRO A 34 20.92 7.42 -0.90
N LEU A 35 21.08 6.93 -2.13
CA LEU A 35 22.37 6.44 -2.65
C LEU A 35 22.73 6.97 -4.05
N ASN A 36 21.76 7.11 -4.97
CA ASN A 36 21.93 7.67 -6.33
C ASN A 36 20.54 8.03 -6.92
N GLU A 37 20.48 8.92 -7.92
CA GLU A 37 19.26 9.33 -8.68
C GLU A 37 18.47 8.17 -9.31
N THR A 38 19.07 6.97 -9.36
CA THR A 38 18.49 5.77 -9.98
C THR A 38 17.77 4.86 -8.99
N PHE A 39 18.13 4.88 -7.71
CA PHE A 39 17.52 3.99 -6.71
C PHE A 39 16.37 4.72 -6.01
N ARG A 40 15.18 4.59 -6.58
CA ARG A 40 13.95 5.18 -6.05
C ARG A 40 13.38 4.28 -4.97
N MET A 41 13.65 4.60 -3.71
CA MET A 41 12.99 3.91 -2.60
C MET A 41 11.68 4.64 -2.26
N SER A 42 10.56 3.98 -2.50
CA SER A 42 9.24 4.51 -2.13
C SER A 42 8.94 4.19 -0.67
N PHE A 43 8.71 5.22 0.14
CA PHE A 43 8.25 5.03 1.52
C PHE A 43 6.78 4.60 1.61
N GLY A 44 6.08 4.45 0.48
CA GLY A 44 4.70 3.99 0.44
C GLY A 44 4.53 2.56 0.98
N ALA A 45 5.41 1.63 0.61
CA ALA A 45 5.30 0.22 1.00
C ALA A 45 5.50 -0.02 2.51
N PRO A 46 6.55 0.52 3.16
CA PRO A 46 6.68 0.46 4.62
C PRO A 46 5.51 1.13 5.34
N THR A 47 5.06 2.29 4.86
CA THR A 47 3.92 3.00 5.45
C THR A 47 2.65 2.15 5.37
N PHE A 48 2.37 1.58 4.21
CA PHE A 48 1.24 0.67 3.99
C PHE A 48 1.30 -0.55 4.90
N PHE A 49 2.47 -1.18 5.03
CA PHE A 49 2.70 -2.29 5.95
C PHE A 49 2.34 -1.95 7.40
N PHE A 50 2.83 -0.81 7.91
CA PHE A 50 2.52 -0.39 9.28
C PHE A 50 1.03 -0.17 9.48
N PHE A 51 0.33 0.45 8.51
CA PHE A 51 -1.12 0.60 8.61
C PHE A 51 -1.86 -0.72 8.61
N LEU A 52 -1.47 -1.68 7.75
CA LEU A 52 -2.06 -3.02 7.71
C LEU A 52 -1.93 -3.77 9.05
N LEU A 53 -0.83 -3.55 9.79
CA LEU A 53 -0.61 -4.06 11.14
C LEU A 53 -1.51 -3.39 12.19
N LEU A 54 -1.82 -2.10 12.05
CA LEU A 54 -2.65 -1.35 13.00
C LEU A 54 -4.12 -1.80 13.01
N PHE A 55 -4.64 -2.31 11.89
CA PHE A 55 -6.00 -2.84 11.83
C PHE A 55 -6.19 -4.03 12.77
N ARG A 56 -7.28 -4.03 13.54
CA ARG A 56 -7.56 -5.13 14.47
C ARG A 56 -8.65 -6.08 14.00
N ARG A 57 -9.72 -5.57 13.39
CA ARG A 57 -10.90 -6.36 13.03
C ARG A 57 -11.07 -6.52 11.52
N ILE A 58 -10.80 -5.47 10.76
CA ILE A 58 -10.98 -5.50 9.30
C ILE A 58 -9.92 -6.42 8.67
N PRO A 59 -10.31 -7.37 7.79
CA PRO A 59 -9.35 -8.17 7.05
C PRO A 59 -8.52 -7.25 6.16
N ALA A 60 -7.20 -7.40 6.19
CA ALA A 60 -6.24 -6.53 5.50
C ALA A 60 -6.52 -6.34 3.99
N PHE A 61 -7.19 -7.31 3.37
CA PHE A 61 -7.60 -7.29 1.97
C PHE A 61 -8.50 -6.10 1.59
N LEU A 62 -9.54 -5.80 2.38
CA LEU A 62 -10.48 -4.70 2.12
C LEU A 62 -9.81 -3.31 2.10
N PRO A 63 -9.10 -2.87 3.16
CA PRO A 63 -8.42 -1.59 3.16
C PRO A 63 -7.31 -1.56 2.12
N GLY A 64 -6.61 -2.68 1.87
CA GLY A 64 -5.58 -2.74 0.85
C GLY A 64 -6.10 -2.55 -0.57
N PHE A 65 -7.22 -3.19 -0.92
CA PHE A 65 -7.88 -2.98 -2.21
C PHE A 65 -8.32 -1.51 -2.38
N LEU A 66 -8.95 -0.92 -1.37
CA LEU A 66 -9.41 0.45 -1.43
C LEU A 66 -8.24 1.45 -1.56
N THR A 67 -7.16 1.23 -0.83
CA THR A 67 -5.94 2.03 -0.95
C THR A 67 -5.27 1.86 -2.31
N ALA A 68 -5.23 0.64 -2.88
CA ALA A 68 -4.69 0.42 -4.22
C ALA A 68 -5.42 1.27 -5.27
N ILE A 69 -6.77 1.32 -5.23
CA ILE A 69 -7.56 2.19 -6.11
C ILE A 69 -7.18 3.65 -5.91
N VAL A 70 -7.17 4.12 -4.66
CA VAL A 70 -6.93 5.54 -4.38
C VAL A 70 -5.51 5.96 -4.75
N VAL A 71 -4.50 5.11 -4.54
CA VAL A 71 -3.11 5.40 -4.95
C VAL A 71 -3.04 5.61 -6.47
N VAL A 72 -3.67 4.75 -7.26
CA VAL A 72 -3.64 4.86 -8.73
C VAL A 72 -4.38 6.09 -9.20
N VAL A 73 -5.59 6.33 -8.68
CA VAL A 73 -6.37 7.55 -9.00
C VAL A 73 -5.60 8.81 -8.62
N PHE A 74 -4.98 8.83 -7.44
CA PHE A 74 -4.17 9.94 -6.98
C PHE A 74 -2.98 10.20 -7.91
N ARG A 75 -2.23 9.16 -8.29
CA ARG A 75 -1.08 9.27 -9.21
C ARG A 75 -1.49 9.76 -10.59
N ILE A 76 -2.56 9.23 -11.16
CA ILE A 76 -3.09 9.69 -12.45
C ILE A 76 -3.50 11.16 -12.36
N SER A 77 -4.21 11.54 -11.29
CA SER A 77 -4.63 12.93 -11.09
C SER A 77 -3.45 13.88 -10.95
N MET A 78 -2.41 13.49 -10.22
CA MET A 78 -1.17 14.26 -10.10
C MET A 78 -0.47 14.41 -11.45
N ASP A 79 -0.38 13.34 -12.25
CA ASP A 79 0.30 13.40 -13.54
C ASP A 79 -0.43 14.31 -14.54
N VAL A 80 -1.77 14.26 -14.54
CA VAL A 80 -2.60 15.15 -15.38
C VAL A 80 -2.49 16.61 -14.94
N ILE A 81 -2.54 16.89 -13.63
CA ILE A 81 -2.47 18.27 -13.10
C ILE A 81 -1.08 18.88 -13.29
N ILE A 82 -0.02 18.10 -13.06
CA ILE A 82 1.37 18.60 -13.07
C ILE A 82 1.93 18.67 -14.49
N LYS A 83 1.69 17.66 -15.34
CA LYS A 83 2.26 17.61 -16.69
C LYS A 83 1.35 18.21 -17.77
N GLY A 84 0.08 18.49 -17.46
CA GLY A 84 -0.85 19.29 -18.28
C GLY A 84 -1.24 18.73 -19.66
N ASN A 85 -0.54 17.72 -20.19
CA ASN A 85 -0.62 17.29 -21.59
C ASN A 85 -0.59 15.77 -21.82
N MET A 86 -0.68 14.94 -20.78
CA MET A 86 -0.82 13.49 -20.99
C MET A 86 -2.29 13.11 -21.18
N ASP A 87 -2.56 12.36 -22.25
CA ASP A 87 -3.84 11.68 -22.43
C ASP A 87 -4.13 10.80 -21.21
N TRP A 88 -5.35 10.87 -20.69
CA TRP A 88 -5.83 10.09 -19.54
C TRP A 88 -5.53 8.59 -19.70
N LEU A 89 -5.61 8.09 -20.93
CA LEU A 89 -5.35 6.70 -21.29
C LEU A 89 -3.86 6.34 -21.13
N ALA A 90 -2.95 7.22 -21.53
CA ALA A 90 -1.51 7.02 -21.38
C ALA A 90 -1.06 7.07 -19.91
N ALA A 91 -1.64 7.99 -19.12
CA ALA A 91 -1.41 8.07 -17.68
C ALA A 91 -1.92 6.80 -16.97
N PHE A 92 -3.06 6.25 -17.39
CA PHE A 92 -3.58 5.00 -16.85
C PHE A 92 -2.65 3.81 -17.12
N HIS A 93 -2.17 3.65 -18.36
CA HIS A 93 -1.22 2.57 -18.70
C HIS A 93 0.07 2.65 -17.90
N THR A 94 0.54 3.86 -17.61
CA THR A 94 1.79 4.07 -16.86
C THR A 94 1.64 3.72 -15.37
N HIS A 95 0.46 3.92 -14.77
CA HIS A 95 0.26 3.78 -13.33
C HIS A 95 -0.56 2.55 -12.91
N TYR A 96 -1.17 1.84 -13.85
CA TYR A 96 -1.93 0.62 -13.58
C TYR A 96 -1.11 -0.51 -12.92
N PRO A 97 0.18 -0.76 -13.27
CA PRO A 97 0.97 -1.79 -12.59
C PRO A 97 1.06 -1.57 -11.06
N SER A 98 1.14 -0.32 -10.61
CA SER A 98 1.18 0.02 -9.18
C SER A 98 -0.09 -0.38 -8.44
N PHE A 99 -1.24 -0.52 -9.11
CA PHE A 99 -2.45 -1.08 -8.48
C PHE A 99 -2.18 -2.51 -7.98
N PHE A 100 -1.58 -3.33 -8.84
CA PHE A 100 -1.33 -4.73 -8.54
C PHE A 100 -0.26 -4.92 -7.47
N PHE A 101 0.69 -4.00 -7.36
CA PHE A 101 1.61 -3.97 -6.23
C PHE A 101 0.84 -3.96 -4.90
N TYR A 102 0.04 -2.91 -4.65
CA TYR A 102 -0.67 -2.75 -3.36
C TYR A 102 -1.73 -3.84 -3.14
N PHE A 103 -2.38 -4.29 -4.23
CA PHE A 103 -3.35 -5.38 -4.17
C PHE A 103 -2.69 -6.71 -3.77
N THR A 104 -1.61 -7.09 -4.45
CA THR A 104 -0.86 -8.33 -4.18
C THR A 104 -0.26 -8.29 -2.79
N TYR A 105 0.30 -7.14 -2.39
CA TYR A 105 0.86 -6.93 -1.06
C TYR A 105 -0.19 -7.20 0.02
N SER A 106 -1.35 -6.58 -0.08
CA SER A 106 -2.44 -6.75 0.87
C SER A 106 -2.98 -8.19 0.90
N TYR A 107 -3.10 -8.81 -0.28
CA TYR A 107 -3.57 -10.18 -0.40
C TYR A 107 -2.60 -11.19 0.25
N LEU A 108 -1.30 -11.10 -0.07
CA LEU A 108 -0.26 -11.92 0.54
C LEU A 108 -0.16 -11.66 2.05
N PHE A 109 -0.28 -10.40 2.50
CA PHE A 109 -0.30 -10.06 3.92
C PHE A 109 -1.47 -10.74 4.66
N HIS A 110 -2.64 -10.78 4.02
CA HIS A 110 -3.80 -11.48 4.56
C HIS A 110 -3.60 -13.00 4.60
N LEU A 111 -3.08 -13.60 3.52
CA LEU A 111 -2.80 -15.04 3.44
C LEU A 111 -1.74 -15.50 4.43
N ALA A 112 -0.64 -14.75 4.57
CA ALA A 112 0.44 -15.04 5.50
C ALA A 112 0.00 -14.91 6.97
N LYS A 113 -1.19 -14.36 7.24
CA LYS A 113 -1.76 -14.15 8.58
C LYS A 113 -0.72 -13.52 9.52
N ILE A 114 0.00 -12.51 9.05
CA ILE A 114 1.14 -11.88 9.76
C ILE A 114 0.76 -11.48 11.20
N LYS A 115 -0.49 -11.07 11.41
CA LYS A 115 -1.05 -10.72 12.73
C LYS A 115 -0.94 -11.85 13.78
N ARG A 116 -0.80 -13.10 13.37
CA ARG A 116 -0.61 -14.26 14.29
C ARG A 116 0.73 -14.18 15.03
N PHE A 117 1.73 -13.56 14.42
CA PHE A 117 3.10 -13.51 14.96
C PHE A 117 3.39 -12.23 15.74
N TYR A 118 2.35 -11.61 16.34
CA TYR A 118 2.45 -10.32 17.04
C TYR A 118 3.56 -10.27 18.11
N HIS A 119 3.91 -11.42 18.71
CA HIS A 119 4.97 -11.53 19.72
C HIS A 119 6.39 -11.62 19.14
N GLN A 120 6.54 -11.69 17.82
CA GLN A 120 7.82 -11.85 17.12
C GLN A 120 7.98 -10.74 16.07
N PRO A 121 8.31 -9.50 16.49
CA PRO A 121 8.39 -8.35 15.60
C PRO A 121 9.41 -8.52 14.46
N LEU A 122 10.53 -9.20 14.73
CA LEU A 122 11.54 -9.52 13.72
C LEU A 122 10.96 -10.40 12.60
N MET A 123 10.13 -11.39 12.95
CA MET A 123 9.53 -12.28 11.96
C MET A 123 8.44 -11.58 11.15
N ILE A 124 7.69 -10.66 11.78
CA ILE A 124 6.73 -9.79 11.09
C ILE A 124 7.45 -8.91 10.06
N GLY A 125 8.56 -8.28 10.44
CA GLY A 125 9.37 -7.47 9.53
C GLY A 125 9.91 -8.28 8.36
N PHE A 126 10.48 -9.47 8.63
CA PHE A 126 10.98 -10.35 7.59
C PHE A 126 9.89 -10.79 6.60
N MET A 127 8.71 -11.18 7.10
CA MET A 127 7.56 -11.50 6.25
C MET A 127 7.10 -10.29 5.44
N GLY A 128 7.10 -9.09 6.03
CA GLY A 128 6.80 -7.83 5.33
C GLY A 128 7.75 -7.60 4.15
N CYS A 129 9.06 -7.72 4.36
CA CYS A 129 10.06 -7.60 3.31
C CYS A 129 9.88 -8.65 2.20
N MET A 130 9.59 -9.90 2.56
CA MET A 130 9.36 -10.95 1.55
C MET A 130 8.13 -10.65 0.69
N ILE A 131 7.04 -10.16 1.30
CA ILE A 131 5.83 -9.78 0.59
C ILE A 131 6.07 -8.56 -0.30
N GLU A 132 6.87 -7.60 0.15
CA GLU A 132 7.28 -6.44 -0.64
C GLU A 132 7.99 -6.88 -1.92
N ILE A 133 9.03 -7.72 -1.80
CA ILE A 133 9.78 -8.26 -2.95
C ILE A 133 8.87 -9.00 -3.91
N LEU A 134 7.97 -9.86 -3.40
CA LEU A 134 7.02 -10.60 -4.26
C LEU A 134 6.05 -9.66 -4.98
N SER A 135 5.60 -8.61 -4.31
CA SER A 135 4.67 -7.63 -4.88
C SER A 135 5.36 -6.77 -5.94
N ASP A 136 6.62 -6.37 -5.70
CA ASP A 136 7.47 -5.68 -6.68
C ASP A 136 7.70 -6.56 -7.92
N CYS A 137 7.94 -7.86 -7.75
CA CYS A 137 8.07 -8.78 -8.88
C CYS A 137 6.79 -8.80 -9.74
N VAL A 138 5.61 -8.78 -9.12
CA VAL A 138 4.32 -8.74 -9.84
C VAL A 138 4.15 -7.41 -10.57
N GLU A 139 4.46 -6.28 -9.92
CA GLU A 139 4.42 -4.95 -10.55
C GLU A 139 5.35 -4.88 -11.77
N LEU A 140 6.61 -5.31 -11.61
CA LEU A 140 7.61 -5.29 -12.68
C LEU A 140 7.23 -6.21 -13.84
N MET A 141 6.67 -7.40 -13.56
CA MET A 141 6.19 -8.27 -14.63
C MET A 141 5.08 -7.60 -15.43
N LEU A 142 4.08 -7.01 -14.76
CA LEU A 142 2.99 -6.32 -15.44
C LEU A 142 3.46 -5.08 -16.19
N GLN A 143 4.45 -4.36 -15.67
CA GLN A 143 5.08 -3.25 -16.36
C GLN A 143 5.86 -3.70 -17.61
N TYR A 144 6.45 -4.90 -17.60
CA TYR A 144 7.17 -5.45 -18.75
C TYR A 144 6.25 -6.00 -19.85
N PHE A 145 5.07 -6.52 -19.48
CA PHE A 145 4.10 -7.08 -20.42
C PHE A 145 3.24 -6.04 -21.15
N VAL A 146 3.22 -4.79 -20.69
CA VAL A 146 2.48 -3.65 -21.30
C VAL A 146 3.41 -2.86 -22.22
#